data_AF-A0A2N2A9Y5-F1
#
_entry.id   AF-A0A2N2A9Y5-F1
#
_cell.length_a   1.000
_cell.length_b   1.000
_cell.length_c   1.000
_cell.angle_alpha   90.00
_cell.angle_beta   90.00
_cell.angle_gamma   90.00
#
_symmetry.space_group_name_H-M   'P 1'
#
loop_
_entity.id
_entity.type
_entity.pdbx_description
1 polymer ?
#
loop_
_entity_poly.entity_id
_entity_poly.type
_entity_poly.pdbx_seq_one_letter_code
_entity_poly.pdbx_strand_id
1 'polypeptide(L)'
;MILAREELCALIPHAGSMCLLDGVERWDDDGIVCSSLSHLRADNPLRTAAGLGAVHGVEYGAQAMAVHGGLLARRAGQALPA
;
A
#
# COMPACT_ATOMS: atom_id res chain seq x y z
N MET A 1 -11.37 -5.66 6.17
CA MET A 1 -10.69 -5.18 4.95
C MET A 1 -11.47 -5.72 3.76
N ILE A 2 -11.67 -4.89 2.74
CA ILE A 2 -12.34 -5.24 1.48
C ILE A 2 -11.35 -5.69 0.39
N LEU A 3 -10.06 -5.41 0.56
CA LEU A 3 -8.97 -5.95 -0.25
C LEU A 3 -7.81 -6.36 0.66
N ALA A 4 -7.22 -7.51 0.38
CA ALA A 4 -6.04 -8.02 1.10
C ALA A 4 -4.74 -7.65 0.38
N ARG A 5 -3.62 -7.77 1.09
CA ARG A 5 -2.27 -7.44 0.59
C ARG A 5 -1.93 -8.10 -0.75
N GLU A 6 -2.35 -9.33 -0.98
CA GLU A 6 -2.12 -10.05 -2.24
C GLU A 6 -2.74 -9.32 -3.43
N GLU A 7 -3.93 -8.75 -3.26
CA GLU A 7 -4.60 -7.95 -4.29
C GLU A 7 -3.91 -6.60 -4.48
N LEU A 8 -3.37 -6.02 -3.40
CA LEU A 8 -2.62 -4.76 -3.50
C LEU A 8 -1.35 -4.93 -4.33
N CYS A 9 -0.62 -6.02 -4.14
CA CYS A 9 0.58 -6.36 -4.92
C CYS A 9 0.30 -6.55 -6.42
N ALA A 10 -0.96 -6.70 -6.84
CA ALA A 10 -1.35 -6.74 -8.26
C ALA A 10 -1.69 -5.35 -8.82
N LEU A 11 -1.81 -4.33 -7.97
CA LEU A 11 -2.17 -2.95 -8.35
C LEU A 11 -0.97 -2.01 -8.36
N ILE A 12 0.11 -2.36 -7.65
CA ILE A 12 1.32 -1.55 -7.49
C ILE A 12 2.57 -2.44 -7.66
N PRO A 13 3.74 -1.89 -8.03
CA PRO A 13 4.95 -2.69 -8.25
C PRO A 13 5.58 -3.26 -6.96
N HIS A 14 5.11 -2.80 -5.80
CA HIS A 14 5.63 -3.26 -4.51
C HIS A 14 5.16 -4.68 -4.20
N ALA A 15 6.11 -5.53 -3.84
CA ALA A 15 5.88 -6.91 -3.45
C ALA A 15 6.70 -7.28 -2.21
N GLY A 16 6.47 -8.48 -1.67
CA GLY A 16 7.19 -8.95 -0.48
C GLY A 16 7.08 -7.96 0.68
N SER A 17 8.12 -7.85 1.51
CA SER A 17 8.09 -6.94 2.67
C SER A 17 7.99 -5.46 2.31
N MET A 18 8.19 -5.08 1.03
CA MET A 18 8.05 -3.70 0.55
C MET A 18 6.61 -3.30 0.20
N CYS A 19 5.68 -4.26 0.07
CA CYS A 19 4.25 -3.93 0.10
C CYS A 19 3.87 -3.67 1.58
N LEU A 20 3.86 -2.39 1.95
CA LEU A 20 3.77 -1.94 3.33
C LEU A 20 2.34 -1.92 3.87
N LEU A 21 1.34 -1.94 3.00
CA LEU A 21 -0.07 -1.97 3.36
C LEU A 21 -0.54 -3.42 3.58
N ASP A 22 -1.30 -3.67 4.65
CA ASP A 22 -1.88 -5.01 4.89
C ASP A 22 -3.23 -5.18 4.17
N GLY A 23 -3.93 -4.08 3.90
CA GLY A 23 -5.17 -4.11 3.13
C GLY A 23 -5.88 -2.76 3.07
N VAL A 24 -6.99 -2.74 2.33
CA VAL A 24 -7.90 -1.59 2.18
C VAL A 24 -9.16 -1.85 2.98
N GLU A 25 -9.60 -0.88 3.77
CA GLU A 25 -10.85 -0.96 4.54
C GLU A 25 -12.03 -0.40 3.76
N ARG A 26 -11.83 0.73 3.08
CA ARG A 26 -12.78 1.36 2.17
C ARG A 26 -12.07 2.24 1.15
N TRP A 27 -12.68 2.45 0.00
CA TRP A 27 -12.24 3.43 -1.00
C TRP A 27 -13.44 3.87 -1.84
N ASP A 28 -13.33 5.06 -2.42
CA ASP A 28 -14.27 5.64 -3.38
C ASP A 28 -13.50 6.53 -4.38
N ASP A 29 -14.18 7.44 -5.06
CA ASP A 29 -13.57 8.32 -6.07
C ASP A 29 -12.65 9.36 -5.45
N ASP A 30 -12.91 9.76 -4.20
CA ASP A 30 -12.25 10.86 -3.52
C ASP A 30 -11.12 10.38 -2.60
N GLY A 31 -11.14 9.13 -2.15
CA GLY A 31 -10.06 8.62 -1.31
C GLY A 31 -10.07 7.14 -0.98
N ILE A 32 -9.13 6.79 -0.10
CA ILE A 32 -8.85 5.43 0.34
C ILE A 32 -8.52 5.41 1.83
N VAL A 33 -8.94 4.36 2.52
CA VAL A 33 -8.53 4.05 3.89
C VAL A 33 -7.85 2.69 3.88
N CYS A 34 -6.57 2.69 4.28
CA CYS A 34 -5.75 1.50 4.38
C CYS A 34 -5.35 1.24 5.84
N SER A 35 -5.07 -0.02 6.13
CA SER A 35 -4.57 -0.47 7.43
C SER A 35 -3.19 -1.11 7.27
N SER A 36 -2.31 -0.93 8.26
CA SER A 36 -1.01 -1.59 8.28
C SER A 36 -0.43 -1.77 9.69
N LEU A 37 0.14 -2.94 9.93
CA LEU A 37 0.99 -3.29 11.06
C LEU A 37 2.45 -3.53 10.62
N SER A 38 2.79 -3.32 9.34
CA SER A 38 4.12 -3.62 8.81
C SER A 38 5.23 -2.76 9.43
N HIS A 39 4.88 -1.59 9.99
CA HIS A 39 5.82 -0.74 10.75
C HIS A 39 6.36 -1.40 12.02
N LEU A 40 5.62 -2.35 12.59
CA LEU A 40 6.04 -3.13 13.77
C LEU A 40 6.98 -4.29 13.40
N ARG A 41 7.04 -4.68 12.12
CA ARG A 41 7.81 -5.84 11.69
C ARG A 41 9.32 -5.58 11.80
N ALA A 42 10.05 -6.58 12.27
CA ALA A 42 11.51 -6.52 12.41
C ALA A 42 12.21 -6.56 11.04
N ASP A 43 11.60 -7.19 10.05
CA ASP A 43 12.05 -7.31 8.65
C ASP A 43 11.47 -6.21 7.74
N ASN A 44 10.93 -5.13 8.30
CA ASN A 44 10.48 -3.98 7.50
C ASN A 44 11.68 -3.40 6.73
N PRO A 45 11.62 -3.31 5.39
CA PRO A 45 12.79 -2.97 4.58
C PRO A 45 13.25 -1.51 4.75
N LEU A 46 12.41 -0.64 5.31
CA LEU A 46 12.74 0.75 5.63
C LEU A 46 13.29 0.91 7.06
N ARG A 47 13.33 -0.17 7.86
CA ARG A 47 13.85 -0.14 9.23
C ARG A 47 15.37 -0.02 9.22
N THR A 48 15.88 0.84 10.10
CA THR A 48 17.31 1.03 10.37
C THR A 48 17.68 0.47 11.74
N ALA A 49 18.96 0.52 12.12
CA ALA A 49 19.40 0.19 13.47
C ALA A 49 18.70 1.03 14.56
N ALA A 50 18.25 2.25 14.24
CA ALA A 50 17.50 3.12 15.14
C ALA A 50 15.97 2.86 15.11
N GLY A 51 15.51 1.87 14.34
CA GLY A 51 14.10 1.59 14.10
C GLY A 51 13.57 2.23 12.82
N LEU A 52 12.24 2.38 12.75
CA LEU A 52 11.55 2.99 11.62
C LEU A 52 11.29 4.47 11.91
N GLY A 53 11.92 5.36 11.15
CA GLY A 53 11.70 6.80 11.29
C GLY A 53 10.31 7.23 10.79
N ALA A 54 9.73 8.25 11.42
CA ALA A 54 8.39 8.78 11.06
C ALA A 54 8.30 9.29 9.61
N VAL A 55 9.42 9.73 9.03
CA VAL A 55 9.50 10.16 7.61
C VAL A 55 9.06 9.05 6.65
N HIS A 56 9.26 7.78 7.00
CA HIS A 56 8.82 6.66 6.17
C HIS A 56 7.30 6.53 6.09
N GLY A 57 6.54 7.21 6.95
CA GLY A 57 5.08 7.31 6.81
C GLY A 57 4.65 7.91 5.46
N VAL A 58 5.51 8.72 4.83
CA VAL A 58 5.29 9.24 3.47
C VAL A 58 5.19 8.09 2.46
N GLU A 59 5.99 7.04 2.59
CA GLU A 59 5.92 5.87 1.70
C GLU A 59 4.61 5.10 1.87
N TYR A 60 4.09 4.97 3.10
CA TYR A 60 2.78 4.34 3.32
C TYR A 60 1.66 5.13 2.63
N GLY A 61 1.71 6.47 2.72
CA GLY A 61 0.80 7.36 2.01
C GLY A 61 0.94 7.23 0.49
N ALA A 62 2.18 7.18 -0.02
CA ALA A 62 2.46 7.02 -1.45
C ALA A 62 1.94 5.69 -2.00
N GLN A 63 2.14 4.58 -1.28
CA GLN A 63 1.57 3.29 -1.65
C GLN A 63 0.04 3.29 -1.61
N ALA A 64 -0.58 3.95 -0.63
CA ALA A 64 -2.03 4.08 -0.56
C ALA A 64 -2.57 4.87 -1.76
N MET A 65 -1.92 5.97 -2.13
CA MET A 65 -2.26 6.74 -3.33
C MET A 65 -2.11 5.91 -4.61
N ALA A 66 -1.03 5.13 -4.73
CA ALA A 66 -0.82 4.26 -5.88
C ALA A 66 -1.87 3.15 -5.99
N VAL A 67 -2.24 2.51 -4.86
CA VAL A 67 -3.33 1.53 -4.80
C VAL A 67 -4.65 2.17 -5.21
N HIS A 68 -4.96 3.37 -4.72
CA HIS A 68 -6.18 4.10 -5.09
C HIS A 68 -6.24 4.38 -6.60
N GLY A 69 -5.14 4.87 -7.19
CA GLY A 69 -5.02 5.04 -8.63
C GLY A 69 -5.22 3.73 -9.41
N GLY A 70 -4.62 2.63 -8.94
CA GLY A 70 -4.83 1.29 -9.53
C GLY A 70 -6.29 0.83 -9.46
N LEU A 71 -6.99 1.09 -8.35
CA LEU A 71 -8.41 0.75 -8.20
C LEU A 71 -9.31 1.56 -9.13
N LEU A 72 -9.05 2.85 -9.27
CA LEU A 72 -9.74 3.72 -10.23
C LEU A 72 -9.53 3.23 -11.66
N ALA A 73 -8.28 2.91 -12.04
CA ALA A 73 -7.94 2.39 -13.36
C ALA A 73 -8.64 1.04 -13.64
N ARG A 74 -8.59 0.11 -12.68
CA ARG A 74 -9.28 -1.19 -12.77
C ARG A 74 -10.78 -1.03 -12.96
N ARG A 75 -11.43 -0.13 -12.22
CA ARG A 75 -12.87 0.15 -12.35
C ARG A 75 -13.21 0.76 -13.71
N ALA A 76 -12.32 1.56 -14.28
CA ALA A 76 -12.45 2.12 -15.62
C ALA A 76 -12.09 1.13 -16.76
N GLY A 77 -11.70 -0.11 -16.44
CA GLY A 77 -11.27 -1.11 -17.43
C GLY A 77 -9.92 -0.78 -18.09
N GLN A 78 -9.09 0.05 -17.45
CA GLN A 78 -7.77 0.43 -17.93
C GLN A 78 -6.70 -0.58 -17.49
N ALA A 79 -5.61 -0.65 -18.25
CA ALA A 79 -4.46 -1.46 -17.87
C ALA A 79 -3.82 -0.92 -16.59
N LEU A 80 -3.51 -1.83 -15.66
CA LEU A 80 -2.75 -1.51 -14.46
C LEU A 80 -1.28 -1.27 -14.82
N PRO A 81 -0.57 -0.38 -14.10
CA PRO A 81 0.87 -0.22 -14.27
C PRO A 81 1.58 -1.56 -14.05
N ALA A 82 2.52 -1.88 -14.93
CA ALA A 82 3.34 -3.09 -14.88
C ALA A 82 4.37 -3.04 -13.75
#